data_AF-A0A3P9JXG5-F1
#
_entry.id   AF-A0A3P9JXG5-F1
#
_cell.length_a   1.000
_cell.length_b   1.000
_cell.length_c   1.000
_cell.angle_alpha   90.00
_cell.angle_beta   90.00
_cell.angle_gamma   90.00
#
_symmetry.space_group_name_H-M   'P 1'
#
loop_
_entity.id
_entity.type
_entity.pdbx_description
1 polymer ?
#
loop_
_entity_poly.entity_id
_entity_poly.type
_entity_poly.pdbx_seq_one_letter_code
_entity_poly.pdbx_strand_id
1 'polypeptide(L)'
;SCRILSAQQHRIRFSDSITTGTFIFPLSGTAFLFVEPQERPEDLEELGLMDQIKNFVEIHRNCFLLLYAPFTGPKELQTLKLIQNRFFGSSLKILTVRNYAEMVKGMLIIVKATSKPHVDSIRDRMLLARAHIIETSPVWEMLRDIL
;
A
#
# COMPACT_ATOMS: atom_id res chain seq x y z
N SER A 1 -3.77 -8.84 -17.11
CA SER A 1 -2.78 -8.34 -16.13
C SER A 1 -2.97 -8.87 -14.70
N CYS A 2 -4.19 -9.23 -14.27
CA CYS A 2 -4.49 -9.54 -12.85
C CYS A 2 -4.25 -10.99 -12.34
N ARG A 3 -4.01 -11.99 -13.20
CA ARG A 3 -3.88 -13.41 -12.76
C ARG A 3 -2.62 -13.71 -11.95
N ILE A 4 -1.57 -12.91 -12.11
CA ILE A 4 -0.27 -13.13 -11.46
C ILE A 4 -0.30 -12.72 -9.99
N LEU A 5 -1.06 -11.67 -9.67
CA LEU A 5 -1.20 -11.16 -8.31
C LEU A 5 -2.09 -12.06 -7.43
N SER A 6 -3.15 -12.64 -7.99
CA SER A 6 -4.02 -13.59 -7.26
C SER A 6 -3.32 -14.90 -6.92
N ALA A 7 -2.32 -15.31 -7.70
CA ALA A 7 -1.57 -16.55 -7.47
C ALA A 7 -0.63 -16.48 -6.26
N GLN A 8 -0.35 -15.29 -5.72
CA GLN A 8 0.65 -15.07 -4.65
C GLN A 8 0.06 -15.08 -3.23
N GLN A 9 -1.18 -15.56 -3.04
CA GLN A 9 -1.88 -15.71 -1.74
C GLN A 9 -1.98 -14.45 -0.84
N HIS A 10 -1.51 -13.28 -1.30
CA HIS A 10 -1.78 -12.02 -0.61
C HIS A 10 -3.23 -11.59 -0.89
N ARG A 11 -3.99 -11.32 0.18
CA ARG A 11 -5.35 -10.76 0.10
C ARG A 11 -5.28 -9.32 -0.43
N ILE A 12 -5.26 -9.18 -1.74
CA ILE A 12 -5.31 -7.88 -2.42
C ILE A 12 -6.77 -7.44 -2.44
N ARG A 13 -7.06 -6.26 -1.88
CA ARG A 13 -8.35 -5.60 -2.06
C ARG A 13 -8.21 -4.61 -3.20
N PHE A 14 -9.05 -4.76 -4.22
CA PHE A 14 -9.24 -3.77 -5.27
C PHE A 14 -10.30 -2.79 -4.76
N SER A 15 -10.02 -1.49 -4.83
CA SER A 15 -10.98 -0.46 -4.49
C SER A 15 -11.44 0.22 -5.77
N ASP A 16 -12.66 -0.04 -6.19
CA ASP A 16 -13.33 0.70 -7.28
C ASP A 16 -13.85 2.07 -6.80
N SER A 17 -13.68 2.42 -5.51
CA SER A 17 -14.41 3.50 -4.85
C SER A 17 -13.59 4.72 -4.40
N ILE A 18 -12.25 4.72 -4.55
CA ILE A 18 -11.43 5.82 -4.01
C ILE A 18 -10.49 6.41 -5.05
N THR A 19 -9.84 5.60 -5.89
CA THR A 19 -9.01 6.09 -6.99
C THR A 19 -8.63 4.95 -7.95
N THR A 20 -8.99 5.07 -9.24
CA THR A 20 -8.63 4.08 -10.28
C THR A 20 -7.12 3.84 -10.30
N GLY A 21 -6.70 2.57 -10.39
CA GLY A 21 -5.27 2.20 -10.39
C GLY A 21 -4.63 2.04 -9.01
N THR A 22 -5.43 2.03 -7.93
CA THR A 22 -4.93 1.85 -6.55
C THR A 22 -4.96 0.38 -6.11
N PHE A 23 -3.89 -0.08 -5.47
CA PHE A 23 -3.75 -1.41 -4.88
C PHE A 23 -3.46 -1.29 -3.38
N ILE A 24 -4.30 -1.89 -2.53
CA ILE A 24 -4.13 -1.84 -1.08
C ILE A 24 -3.81 -3.24 -0.55
N PHE A 25 -2.78 -3.32 0.29
CA PHE A 25 -2.38 -4.52 1.01
C PHE A 25 -2.67 -4.34 2.50
N PRO A 26 -3.85 -4.80 2.99
CA PRO A 26 -4.29 -4.53 4.34
C PRO A 26 -3.36 -5.09 5.42
N LEU A 27 -2.70 -6.21 5.16
CA LEU A 27 -1.81 -6.87 6.12
C LEU A 27 -0.52 -6.08 6.37
N SER A 28 -0.05 -5.31 5.39
CA SER A 28 1.14 -4.46 5.53
C SER A 28 0.80 -2.99 5.74
N GLY A 29 -0.48 -2.62 5.63
CA GLY A 29 -0.92 -1.22 5.62
C GLY A 29 -0.34 -0.41 4.45
N THR A 30 0.12 -1.08 3.40
CA THR A 30 0.81 -0.44 2.25
C THR A 30 -0.17 -0.23 1.12
N ALA A 31 -0.17 0.96 0.53
CA ALA A 31 -0.95 1.29 -0.65
C ALA A 31 -0.05 1.63 -1.84
N PHE A 32 -0.48 1.27 -3.04
CA PHE A 32 0.20 1.58 -4.29
C PHE A 32 -0.76 2.30 -5.24
N LEU A 33 -0.29 3.34 -5.91
CA LEU A 33 -1.02 3.99 -7.00
C LEU A 33 -0.24 3.78 -8.30
N PHE A 34 -0.85 3.16 -9.30
CA PHE A 34 -0.23 2.96 -10.61
C PHE A 34 -0.52 4.13 -11.54
N VAL A 35 0.54 4.71 -12.08
CA VAL A 35 0.48 5.79 -13.05
C VAL A 35 1.27 5.38 -14.28
N GLU A 36 0.55 5.32 -15.40
CA GLU A 36 1.15 5.23 -16.72
C GLU A 36 1.26 6.64 -17.29
N PRO A 37 2.47 7.15 -17.55
CA PRO A 37 2.64 8.40 -18.28
C PRO A 37 2.20 8.14 -19.72
N GLN A 38 0.91 8.29 -20.01
CA GLN A 38 0.44 8.28 -21.38
C GLN A 38 0.97 9.52 -22.11
N GLU A 39 1.16 9.42 -23.42
CA GLU A 39 1.64 10.50 -24.31
C GLU A 39 0.66 11.69 -24.47
N ARG A 40 -0.31 11.85 -23.56
CA ARG A 40 -1.43 12.77 -23.77
C ARG A 40 -1.04 14.21 -23.49
N PRO A 41 -1.47 15.16 -24.35
CA PRO A 41 -1.21 16.56 -24.15
C PRO A 41 -2.19 17.18 -23.14
N GLU A 42 -1.76 18.31 -22.58
CA GLU A 42 -2.51 19.34 -21.84
C GLU A 42 -2.36 19.35 -20.31
N ASP A 43 -1.98 20.53 -19.81
CA ASP A 43 -1.77 20.91 -18.40
C ASP A 43 -2.97 20.58 -17.48
N LEU A 44 -4.17 20.37 -18.07
CA LEU A 44 -5.40 20.02 -17.37
C LEU A 44 -5.42 18.56 -16.87
N GLU A 45 -4.85 17.62 -17.64
CA GLU A 45 -4.69 16.22 -17.20
C GLU A 45 -3.56 16.11 -16.17
N GLU A 46 -2.54 16.97 -16.25
CA GLU A 46 -1.48 17.06 -15.24
C GLU A 46 -2.02 17.54 -13.89
N LEU A 47 -2.90 18.56 -13.89
CA LEU A 47 -3.64 19.00 -12.71
C LEU A 47 -4.46 17.86 -12.10
N GLY A 48 -5.20 17.11 -12.92
CA GLY A 48 -6.00 15.97 -12.48
C GLY A 48 -5.16 14.85 -11.85
N LEU A 49 -4.04 14.49 -12.48
CA LEU A 49 -3.09 13.50 -11.93
C LEU A 49 -2.51 13.97 -10.59
N MET A 50 -2.18 15.24 -10.48
CA MET A 50 -1.60 15.76 -9.25
C MET A 50 -2.58 15.83 -8.10
N ASP A 51 -3.83 16.20 -8.36
CA ASP A 51 -4.88 16.15 -7.36
C ASP A 51 -5.20 14.71 -6.95
N GLN A 52 -5.14 13.76 -7.90
CA GLN A 52 -5.24 12.34 -7.64
C GLN A 52 -4.12 11.85 -6.70
N ILE A 53 -2.86 12.18 -6.99
CA ILE A 53 -1.71 11.82 -6.14
C ILE A 53 -1.83 12.49 -4.77
N LYS A 54 -2.26 13.75 -4.70
CA LYS A 54 -2.46 14.48 -3.44
C LYS A 54 -3.48 13.78 -2.55
N ASN A 55 -4.67 13.47 -3.08
CA ASN A 55 -5.70 12.75 -2.34
C ASN A 55 -5.18 11.39 -1.85
N PHE A 56 -4.44 10.67 -2.69
CA PHE A 56 -3.84 9.39 -2.34
C PHE A 56 -2.83 9.52 -1.17
N VAL A 57 -1.98 10.54 -1.19
CA VAL A 57 -0.99 10.81 -0.13
C VAL A 57 -1.66 11.19 1.19
N GLU A 58 -2.75 11.96 1.15
CA GLU A 58 -3.50 12.35 2.34
C GLU A 58 -4.19 11.15 3.02
N ILE A 59 -4.72 10.20 2.23
CA ILE A 59 -5.41 9.02 2.74
C ILE A 59 -4.43 7.96 3.27
N HIS A 60 -3.26 7.82 2.64
CA HIS A 60 -2.35 6.70 2.89
C HIS A 60 -0.99 7.13 3.46
N ARG A 61 -0.74 6.78 4.73
CA ARG A 61 0.54 7.06 5.42
C ARG A 61 1.74 6.29 4.87
N ASN A 62 1.54 5.06 4.40
CA ASN A 62 2.60 4.24 3.81
C ASN A 62 2.24 3.92 2.35
N CYS A 63 2.59 4.86 1.47
CA CYS A 63 2.13 4.84 0.09
C CYS A 63 3.29 4.89 -0.91
N PHE A 64 3.07 4.24 -2.05
CA PHE A 64 4.04 4.14 -3.14
C PHE A 64 3.37 4.48 -4.47
N LEU A 65 3.97 5.38 -5.24
CA LEU A 65 3.60 5.62 -6.62
C LEU A 65 4.38 4.65 -7.52
N LEU A 66 3.67 3.85 -8.30
CA LEU A 66 4.24 2.99 -9.33
C LEU A 66 4.24 3.75 -10.65
N LEU A 67 5.38 4.32 -11.01
CA LEU A 67 5.55 5.07 -12.25
C LEU A 67 6.01 4.13 -13.36
N TYR A 68 5.15 3.88 -14.35
CA TYR A 68 5.53 3.08 -15.51
C TYR A 68 6.49 3.87 -16.41
N ALA A 69 7.73 3.43 -16.52
CA ALA A 69 8.77 4.09 -17.32
C ALA A 69 9.56 3.00 -18.07
N PRO A 70 9.04 2.48 -19.19
CA PRO A 70 9.69 1.42 -19.96
C PRO A 70 11.06 1.86 -20.50
N PHE A 71 11.21 3.16 -20.78
CA PHE A 71 12.45 3.79 -21.21
C PHE A 71 12.75 5.00 -20.32
N THR A 72 14.04 5.26 -20.07
CA THR A 72 14.47 6.48 -19.38
C THR A 72 14.57 7.60 -20.41
N GLY A 73 13.42 8.14 -20.83
CA GLY A 73 13.35 9.28 -21.71
C GLY A 73 13.28 10.61 -20.96
N PRO A 74 13.45 11.74 -21.67
CA PRO A 74 13.37 13.07 -21.08
C PRO A 74 11.97 13.37 -20.52
N LYS A 75 10.90 12.83 -21.11
CA LYS A 75 9.52 13.03 -20.65
C LYS A 75 9.25 12.33 -19.33
N GLU A 76 9.68 11.07 -19.19
CA GLU A 76 9.55 10.29 -17.97
C GLU A 76 10.36 10.92 -16.84
N LEU A 77 11.57 11.41 -17.15
CA LEU A 77 12.41 12.11 -16.18
C LEU A 77 11.81 13.46 -15.75
N GLN A 78 11.22 14.22 -16.69
CA GLN A 78 10.51 15.46 -16.38
C GLN A 78 9.31 15.20 -15.47
N THR A 79 8.49 14.19 -15.80
CA THR A 79 7.33 13.78 -14.98
C THR A 79 7.77 13.38 -13.57
N LEU A 80 8.82 12.55 -13.48
CA LEU A 80 9.39 12.14 -12.19
C LEU A 80 9.86 13.35 -11.38
N LYS A 81 10.61 14.27 -12.00
CA LYS A 81 11.12 15.49 -11.34
C LYS A 81 9.97 16.37 -10.84
N LEU A 82 8.91 16.49 -11.64
CA LEU A 82 7.76 17.33 -11.32
C LEU A 82 6.98 16.77 -10.13
N ILE A 83 6.72 15.45 -10.13
CA ILE A 83 6.10 14.76 -8.98
C ILE A 83 7.00 14.86 -7.74
N GLN A 84 8.30 14.62 -7.89
CA GLN A 84 9.25 14.71 -6.77
C GLN A 84 9.29 16.10 -6.15
N ASN A 85 9.33 17.16 -6.96
CA ASN A 85 9.34 18.54 -6.47
C ASN A 85 8.04 18.90 -5.75
N ARG A 86 6.89 18.46 -6.28
CA ARG A 86 5.57 18.79 -5.71
C ARG A 86 5.29 18.06 -4.40
N PHE A 87 5.75 16.82 -4.28
CA PHE A 87 5.51 15.96 -3.13
C PHE A 87 6.76 15.77 -2.26
N PHE A 88 7.76 16.65 -2.40
CA PHE A 88 8.96 16.61 -1.59
C PHE A 88 8.61 16.75 -0.10
N GLY A 89 9.16 15.86 0.72
CA GLY A 89 8.89 15.83 2.17
C GLY A 89 7.54 15.20 2.56
N SER A 90 6.72 14.75 1.61
CA SER A 90 5.51 13.97 1.90
C SER A 90 5.82 12.49 2.18
N SER A 91 4.80 11.70 2.54
CA SER A 91 4.91 10.25 2.70
C SER A 91 5.05 9.48 1.37
N LEU A 92 4.96 10.16 0.22
CA LEU A 92 5.00 9.54 -1.10
C LEU A 92 6.38 9.00 -1.44
N LYS A 93 6.45 7.69 -1.72
CA LYS A 93 7.64 7.04 -2.27
C LYS A 93 7.40 6.67 -3.72
N ILE A 94 8.37 6.85 -4.59
CA ILE A 94 8.19 6.56 -6.03
C ILE A 94 8.99 5.31 -6.39
N LEU A 95 8.35 4.36 -7.06
CA LEU A 95 8.95 3.15 -7.62
C LEU A 95 8.74 3.18 -9.14
N THR A 96 9.82 3.39 -9.87
CA THR A 96 9.82 3.32 -11.34
C THR A 96 9.84 1.85 -11.79
N VAL A 97 8.99 1.49 -12.73
CA VAL A 97 8.84 0.10 -13.21
C VAL A 97 8.89 0.07 -14.74
N ARG A 98 9.66 -0.86 -15.32
CA ARG A 98 9.81 -0.94 -16.79
C ARG A 98 8.81 -1.87 -17.45
N ASN A 99 8.30 -2.84 -16.69
CA ASN A 99 7.32 -3.81 -17.14
C ASN A 99 6.44 -4.27 -15.96
N TYR A 100 5.31 -4.89 -16.29
CA TYR A 100 4.36 -5.37 -15.29
C TYR A 100 4.92 -6.47 -14.37
N ALA A 101 5.88 -7.26 -14.83
CA ALA A 101 6.48 -8.30 -13.99
C ALA A 101 7.38 -7.69 -12.90
N GLU A 102 8.19 -6.68 -13.25
CA GLU A 102 8.97 -5.89 -12.30
C GLU A 102 8.06 -5.15 -11.31
N MET A 103 6.94 -4.59 -11.80
CA MET A 103 5.95 -3.94 -10.94
C MET A 103 5.41 -4.90 -9.88
N VAL A 104 4.88 -6.05 -10.29
CA VAL A 104 4.33 -7.05 -9.37
C VAL A 104 5.40 -7.54 -8.38
N LYS A 105 6.61 -7.83 -8.88
CA LYS A 105 7.73 -8.26 -8.03
C LYS A 105 8.10 -7.19 -6.99
N GLY A 106 8.21 -5.93 -7.42
CA GLY A 106 8.53 -4.80 -6.54
C GLY A 106 7.48 -4.58 -5.45
N MET A 107 6.20 -4.58 -5.84
CA MET A 107 5.09 -4.49 -4.88
C MET A 107 5.17 -5.60 -3.83
N LEU A 108 5.35 -6.85 -4.25
CA LEU A 108 5.42 -7.99 -3.34
C LEU A 108 6.62 -7.94 -2.41
N ILE A 109 7.79 -7.49 -2.88
CA ILE A 109 8.98 -7.30 -2.05
C ILE A 109 8.68 -6.27 -0.96
N ILE A 110 8.13 -5.11 -1.32
CA ILE A 110 7.80 -4.04 -0.37
C ILE A 110 6.76 -4.53 0.63
N VAL A 111 5.69 -5.16 0.16
CA VAL A 111 4.61 -5.69 1.02
C VAL A 111 5.15 -6.71 2.00
N LYS A 112 5.98 -7.66 1.55
CA LYS A 112 6.57 -8.67 2.42
C LYS A 112 7.54 -8.06 3.44
N ALA A 113 8.36 -7.09 3.02
CA ALA A 113 9.29 -6.40 3.90
C ALA A 113 8.59 -5.50 4.93
N THR A 114 7.39 -4.99 4.63
CA THR A 114 6.61 -4.11 5.51
C THR A 114 5.52 -4.82 6.30
N SER A 115 5.24 -6.09 6.00
CA SER A 115 4.29 -6.90 6.75
C SER A 115 4.87 -7.31 8.10
N LYS A 116 4.06 -7.30 9.16
CA LYS A 116 4.46 -7.92 10.44
C LYS A 116 4.83 -9.38 10.20
N PRO A 117 5.92 -9.89 10.81
CA PRO A 117 6.29 -11.28 10.67
C PRO A 117 5.15 -12.17 11.18
N HIS A 118 4.92 -13.29 10.47
CA HIS A 118 3.81 -14.20 10.78
C HIS A 118 3.80 -14.68 12.24
N VAL A 119 5.00 -14.83 12.84
CA VAL A 119 5.19 -15.21 14.23
C VAL A 119 4.63 -14.17 15.20
N ASP A 120 4.80 -12.88 14.93
CA ASP A 120 4.25 -11.81 15.78
C ASP A 120 2.73 -11.80 15.70
N SER A 121 2.15 -12.03 14.51
CA SER A 121 0.70 -12.15 14.37
C SER A 121 0.13 -13.35 15.15
N ILE A 122 0.83 -14.49 15.15
CA ILE A 122 0.42 -15.65 15.96
C ILE A 122 0.55 -15.32 17.44
N ARG A 123 1.66 -14.71 17.86
CA ARG A 123 1.89 -14.29 19.25
C ARG A 123 0.79 -13.34 19.73
N ASP A 124 0.47 -12.30 18.97
CA ASP A 124 -0.59 -11.33 19.31
C ASP A 124 -1.94 -12.04 19.49
N ARG A 125 -2.28 -12.96 18.58
CA ARG A 125 -3.51 -13.77 18.67
C ARG A 125 -3.52 -14.69 19.89
N MET A 126 -2.39 -15.33 20.21
CA MET A 126 -2.26 -16.16 21.41
C MET A 126 -2.38 -15.33 22.69
N LEU A 127 -1.79 -14.14 22.72
CA LEU A 127 -1.90 -13.22 23.85
C LEU A 127 -3.35 -12.76 24.06
N LEU A 128 -4.06 -12.39 23.00
CA LEU A 128 -5.48 -12.06 23.06
C LEU A 128 -6.34 -13.23 23.53
N ALA A 129 -6.10 -14.44 23.01
CA ALA A 129 -6.82 -15.63 23.44
C ALA A 129 -6.57 -15.94 24.92
N ARG A 130 -5.33 -15.82 25.38
CA ARG A 130 -4.98 -15.99 26.79
C ARG A 130 -5.65 -14.94 27.68
N ALA A 131 -5.64 -13.67 27.27
CA ALA A 131 -6.31 -12.60 28.01
C ALA A 131 -7.82 -12.87 28.10
N HIS A 132 -8.45 -13.29 27.00
CA HIS A 132 -9.86 -13.63 27.00
C HIS A 132 -10.19 -14.80 27.94
N ILE A 133 -9.41 -15.90 27.89
CA ILE A 133 -9.59 -17.05 28.79
C ILE A 133 -9.48 -16.64 30.26
N ILE A 134 -8.55 -15.74 30.57
CA ILE A 134 -8.36 -15.20 31.92
C ILE A 134 -9.58 -14.35 32.31
N GLU A 135 -9.99 -13.39 31.48
CA GLU A 135 -11.12 -12.50 31.78
C GLU A 135 -12.45 -13.26 31.99
N THR A 136 -12.68 -14.30 31.19
CA THR A 136 -13.87 -15.17 31.26
C THR A 136 -13.70 -16.37 32.19
N SER A 137 -12.60 -16.44 32.97
CA SER A 137 -12.36 -17.57 33.86
C SER A 137 -13.30 -17.51 35.05
N PRO A 138 -14.02 -18.60 35.39
CA PRO A 138 -14.87 -18.67 36.58
C PRO A 138 -14.08 -18.42 37.87
N VAL A 139 -12.80 -18.81 37.89
CA VAL A 139 -11.89 -18.56 39.02
C VAL A 139 -11.62 -17.06 39.17
N TRP A 140 -11.50 -16.32 38.06
CA TRP A 140 -11.34 -14.87 38.11
C TRP A 140 -12.62 -14.15 38.53
N GLU A 141 -13.79 -14.65 38.15
CA GLU A 141 -15.07 -14.17 38.67
C GLU A 141 -15.16 -14.37 40.18
N MET A 142 -14.86 -15.57 40.69
CA MET A 142 -14.85 -15.84 42.14
C MET A 142 -13.87 -14.94 42.90
N LEU A 143 -12.68 -14.68 42.35
CA LEU A 143 -11.70 -13.79 42.99
C LEU A 143 -12.15 -12.33 43.02
N ARG A 144 -12.91 -11.86 42.02
CA ARG A 144 -13.50 -10.50 42.02
C ARG A 144 -14.58 -10.32 43.08
N ASP A 145 -15.29 -11.38 43.45
CA ASP A 145 -16.33 -11.33 44.49
C ASP A 145 -15.77 -11.40 45.92
N ILE A 146 -14.52 -11.85 46.07
CA ILE A 146 -13.83 -12.02 47.37
C ILE A 146 -12.99 -10.78 47.74
N LEU A 147 -12.57 -9.98 46.75
CA LEU A 147 -11.78 -8.75 46.92
C LEU A 147 -12.67 -7.51 46.89
#